data_AF-A0A0F9TYS7-F1
#
_entry.id   AF-A0A0F9TYS7-F1
#
_cell.length_a   1.000
_cell.length_b   1.000
_cell.length_c   1.000
_cell.angle_alpha   90.00
_cell.angle_beta   90.00
_cell.angle_gamma   90.00
#
_symmetry.space_group_name_H-M   'P 1'
#
loop_
_entity.id
_entity.type
_entity.pdbx_description
1 polymer ?
#
loop_
_entity_poly.entity_id
_entity_poly.type
_entity_poly.pdbx_seq_one_letter_code
_entity_poly.pdbx_strand_id
1 'polypeptide(L)'
;MKDARSEKVRIDANRLSNIERGLIVPTVEEKNKIIEVLEYPISLEVNEERATARRDISMKAMKTIKDKTNARDSMECPLCKGVLHYTVAALNGHVHGKCETENCLGWME
;
A
#
# COMPACT_ATOMS: atom_id res chain seq x y z
N MET A 1 -1.35 -9.41 35.78
CA MET A 1 -2.38 -9.88 34.84
C MET A 1 -1.66 -10.26 33.57
N LYS A 2 -1.73 -11.52 33.14
CA LYS A 2 -1.12 -11.95 31.87
C LYS A 2 -2.08 -11.53 30.76
N ASP A 3 -1.62 -10.73 29.81
CA ASP A 3 -2.43 -10.31 28.68
C ASP A 3 -2.79 -11.53 27.84
N ALA A 4 -4.07 -11.88 27.82
CA ALA A 4 -4.60 -13.06 27.11
C ALA A 4 -4.30 -13.05 25.59
N ARG A 5 -3.80 -11.94 25.04
CA ARG A 5 -3.39 -11.77 23.65
C ARG A 5 -1.93 -12.17 23.41
N SER A 6 -0.98 -11.83 24.29
CA SER A 6 0.43 -12.21 24.11
C SER A 6 0.63 -13.72 24.19
N GLU A 7 -0.16 -14.40 25.04
CA GLU A 7 -0.13 -15.86 25.19
C GLU A 7 -0.67 -16.58 23.94
N LYS A 8 -1.65 -15.99 23.23
CA LYS A 8 -2.18 -16.50 21.96
C LYS A 8 -1.22 -16.29 20.79
N VAL A 9 -0.58 -15.12 20.73
CA VAL A 9 0.35 -14.75 19.64
C VAL A 9 1.73 -15.39 19.81
N ARG A 10 2.02 -15.98 20.99
CA ARG A 10 3.35 -16.51 21.36
C ARG A 10 4.47 -15.48 21.14
N ILE A 11 4.14 -14.20 21.31
CA ILE A 11 5.08 -13.08 21.30
C ILE A 11 5.09 -12.51 22.72
N ASP A 12 6.28 -12.18 23.22
CA ASP A 12 6.43 -11.51 24.51
C ASP A 12 5.55 -10.24 24.58
N ALA A 13 4.89 -10.02 25.72
CA ALA A 13 3.92 -8.93 25.86
C ALA A 13 4.54 -7.54 25.66
N ASN A 14 5.79 -7.35 26.12
CA ASN A 14 6.51 -6.09 25.93
C ASN A 14 6.88 -5.88 24.47
N ARG A 15 7.30 -6.96 23.80
CA ARG A 15 7.57 -6.94 22.35
C ARG A 15 6.32 -6.63 21.53
N LEU A 16 5.19 -7.27 21.84
CA LEU A 16 3.91 -6.99 21.18
C LEU A 16 3.48 -5.53 21.40
N SER A 17 3.60 -5.01 22.62
CA SER A 17 3.29 -3.61 22.96
C SER A 17 4.16 -2.61 22.17
N ASN A 18 5.45 -2.89 22.01
CA ASN A 18 6.34 -2.04 21.20
C ASN A 18 6.00 -2.09 19.70
N ILE A 19 5.54 -3.24 19.20
CA ILE A 19 5.04 -3.38 17.84
C ILE A 19 3.75 -2.57 17.66
N GLU A 20 2.78 -2.69 18.56
CA GLU A 20 1.50 -1.96 18.52
C GLU A 20 1.70 -0.43 18.57
N ARG A 21 2.72 0.03 19.29
CA ARG A 21 3.10 1.45 19.40
C ARG A 21 3.98 1.95 18.24
N GLY A 22 4.31 1.09 17.28
CA GLY A 22 5.14 1.44 16.12
C GLY A 22 6.62 1.68 16.45
N LEU A 23 7.09 1.26 17.63
CA LEU A 23 8.47 1.42 18.07
C LEU A 23 9.39 0.34 17.46
N ILE A 24 8.82 -0.80 17.06
CA ILE A 24 9.54 -1.94 16.48
C ILE A 24 8.76 -2.46 15.27
N VAL A 25 9.47 -2.71 14.17
CA VAL A 25 8.91 -3.40 13.00
C VAL A 25 8.93 -4.91 13.25
N PRO A 26 7.79 -5.61 13.19
CA PRO A 26 7.75 -7.06 13.40
C PRO A 26 8.37 -7.82 12.23
N THR A 27 8.98 -8.96 12.52
CA THR A 27 9.47 -9.89 11.49
C THR A 27 8.31 -10.53 10.73
N VAL A 28 8.59 -11.19 9.60
CA VAL A 28 7.56 -11.88 8.81
C VAL A 28 6.87 -12.98 9.62
N GLU A 29 7.61 -13.72 10.44
CA GLU A 29 7.06 -14.76 11.31
C GLU A 29 6.13 -14.17 12.38
N GLU A 30 6.52 -13.03 12.97
CA GLU A 30 5.73 -12.33 13.98
C GLU A 30 4.45 -11.74 13.39
N LYS A 31 4.54 -11.19 12.16
CA LYS A 31 3.35 -10.78 11.41
C LYS A 31 2.39 -11.95 11.27
N ASN A 32 2.86 -13.09 10.75
CA ASN A 32 1.99 -14.26 10.53
C ASN A 32 1.28 -14.74 11.81
N LYS A 33 1.98 -14.74 12.96
CA LYS A 33 1.38 -15.10 14.26
C LYS A 33 0.33 -14.09 14.73
N ILE A 34 0.57 -12.80 14.56
CA ILE A 34 -0.40 -11.73 14.90
C ILE A 34 -1.66 -11.87 14.04
N ILE A 35 -1.46 -12.15 12.75
CA ILE A 35 -2.52 -12.31 11.75
C ILE A 35 -3.44 -13.48 12.11
N GLU A 36 -2.86 -14.63 12.45
CA GLU A 36 -3.58 -15.85 12.85
C GLU A 36 -4.51 -15.61 14.06
N VAL A 37 -4.06 -14.84 15.05
CA VAL A 37 -4.83 -14.58 16.28
C VAL A 37 -5.91 -13.52 16.11
N LEU A 38 -5.68 -12.55 15.22
CA LEU A 38 -6.65 -11.48 14.98
C LEU A 38 -7.85 -11.93 14.14
N GLU A 39 -7.87 -13.18 13.65
CA GLU A 39 -8.88 -13.73 12.73
C GLU A 39 -9.19 -12.76 11.58
N TYR A 40 -8.23 -11.90 11.26
CA TYR A 40 -8.39 -10.89 10.23
C TYR A 40 -8.13 -11.62 8.93
N PRO A 41 -9.12 -11.76 8.02
CA PRO A 41 -8.89 -12.38 6.73
C PRO A 41 -7.96 -11.47 5.97
N ILE A 42 -6.67 -11.80 5.98
CA ILE A 42 -5.72 -11.03 5.22
C ILE A 42 -5.81 -11.51 3.80
N SER A 43 -6.59 -10.78 3.00
CA SER A 43 -6.43 -10.75 1.55
C SER A 43 -5.09 -10.09 1.21
N LEU A 44 -3.98 -10.78 1.53
CA LEU A 44 -2.60 -10.35 1.22
C LEU A 44 -2.35 -10.44 -0.29
N GLU A 45 -3.12 -11.25 -1.00
CA GLU A 45 -2.98 -11.49 -2.44
C GLU A 45 -3.56 -10.36 -3.32
N VAL A 46 -4.24 -9.36 -2.76
CA VAL A 46 -4.85 -8.26 -3.55
C VAL A 46 -4.02 -6.97 -3.48
N ASN A 47 -3.06 -6.84 -2.56
CA ASN A 47 -2.40 -5.55 -2.30
C ASN A 47 -0.99 -5.40 -2.88
N GLU A 48 -0.23 -6.47 -3.11
CA GLU A 48 1.16 -6.32 -3.54
C GLU A 48 1.28 -5.95 -5.03
N GLU A 49 0.45 -6.56 -5.89
CA GLU A 49 0.36 -6.19 -7.31
C GLU A 49 -0.17 -4.76 -7.49
N ARG A 50 -1.19 -4.37 -6.70
CA ARG A 50 -1.74 -3.01 -6.72
C ARG A 50 -0.74 -1.98 -6.21
N ALA A 51 0.02 -2.29 -5.16
CA ALA A 51 1.06 -1.42 -4.62
C ALA A 51 2.25 -1.27 -5.57
N THR A 52 2.65 -2.36 -6.24
CA THR A 52 3.72 -2.35 -7.23
C THR A 52 3.31 -1.57 -8.47
N ALA A 53 2.11 -1.83 -9.00
CA ALA A 53 1.50 -1.05 -10.06
C ALA A 53 1.48 0.44 -9.72
N ARG A 54 0.99 0.83 -8.53
CA ARG A 54 0.97 2.23 -8.08
C ARG A 54 2.37 2.86 -8.12
N ARG A 55 3.39 2.19 -7.57
CA ARG A 55 4.77 2.70 -7.57
C ARG A 55 5.31 2.87 -8.98
N ASP A 56 5.14 1.88 -9.83
CA ASP A 56 5.62 1.92 -11.22
C ASP A 56 4.96 3.05 -12.01
N ILE A 57 3.66 3.25 -11.81
CA ILE A 57 2.91 4.33 -12.45
C ILE A 57 3.37 5.69 -11.92
N SER A 58 3.52 5.87 -10.61
CA SER A 58 4.02 7.11 -10.02
C SER A 58 5.43 7.45 -10.53
N MET A 59 6.32 6.46 -10.62
CA MET A 59 7.68 6.66 -11.15
C MET A 59 7.68 7.01 -12.65
N LYS A 60 6.84 6.33 -13.45
CA LYS A 60 6.68 6.63 -14.88
C LYS A 60 6.10 8.02 -15.08
N ALA A 61 5.08 8.38 -14.31
CA ALA A 61 4.48 9.72 -14.30
C ALA A 61 5.55 10.78 -14.00
N MET A 62 6.28 10.64 -12.88
CA MET A 62 7.34 11.59 -12.53
C MET A 62 8.42 11.72 -13.60
N LYS A 63 8.83 10.61 -14.24
CA LYS A 63 9.84 10.62 -15.31
C LYS A 63 9.36 11.32 -16.58
N THR A 64 8.10 11.14 -16.96
CA THR A 64 7.50 11.78 -18.16
C THR A 64 7.33 13.30 -17.98
N ILE A 65 7.34 13.78 -16.74
CA ILE A 65 6.91 15.15 -16.38
C ILE A 65 8.10 16.06 -16.04
N LYS A 66 9.34 15.56 -16.18
CA LYS A 66 10.58 16.31 -15.92
C LYS A 66 10.64 17.70 -16.59
N ASP A 67 9.83 17.94 -17.61
CA ASP A 67 9.76 19.21 -18.36
C ASP A 67 8.37 19.91 -18.36
N LYS A 68 7.36 19.48 -17.58
CA LYS A 68 6.00 20.08 -17.61
C LYS A 68 5.43 20.43 -16.23
N THR A 69 5.04 21.69 -16.06
CA THR A 69 4.20 22.17 -14.95
C THR A 69 2.76 21.67 -15.14
N ASN A 70 2.26 20.86 -14.19
CA ASN A 70 0.91 20.27 -14.17
C ASN A 70 0.63 19.36 -15.37
N ALA A 71 1.17 18.15 -15.34
CA ALA A 71 0.93 17.17 -16.39
C ALA A 71 -0.19 16.20 -16.01
N ARG A 72 -1.11 16.04 -16.95
CA ARG A 72 -2.16 15.03 -16.97
C ARG A 72 -1.92 14.14 -18.15
N ASP A 73 -2.03 12.84 -17.95
CA ASP A 73 -1.83 11.87 -19.02
C ASP A 73 -2.59 10.58 -18.69
N SER A 74 -2.68 9.70 -19.68
CA SER A 74 -3.34 8.42 -19.57
C SER A 74 -2.42 7.30 -20.02
N MET A 75 -2.53 6.14 -19.38
CA MET A 75 -1.80 4.94 -19.78
C MET A 75 -2.66 3.69 -19.61
N GLU A 76 -2.20 2.59 -20.18
CA GLU A 76 -2.81 1.29 -19.94
C GLU A 76 -2.65 0.87 -18.47
N CYS A 77 -3.76 0.47 -17.85
CA CYS A 77 -3.77 0.01 -16.47
C CYS A 77 -3.06 -1.35 -16.38
N PRO A 78 -2.06 -1.50 -15.50
CA PRO A 78 -1.32 -2.76 -15.38
C PRO A 78 -2.17 -3.91 -14.80
N LEU A 79 -3.28 -3.60 -14.11
CA LEU A 79 -4.14 -4.60 -13.45
C LEU A 79 -5.26 -5.11 -14.35
N CYS A 80 -6.02 -4.20 -14.97
CA CYS A 80 -7.19 -4.55 -15.75
C CYS A 80 -7.03 -4.32 -17.25
N LYS A 81 -5.88 -3.79 -17.71
CA LYS A 81 -5.63 -3.39 -19.10
C LYS A 81 -6.57 -2.30 -19.65
N GLY A 82 -7.39 -1.69 -18.78
CA GLY A 82 -8.24 -0.53 -19.10
C GLY A 82 -7.45 0.79 -19.12
N VAL A 83 -8.14 1.92 -19.27
CA VAL A 83 -7.50 3.24 -19.27
C VAL A 83 -7.30 3.74 -17.83
N LEU A 84 -6.08 4.13 -17.51
CA LEU A 84 -5.70 4.74 -16.25
C LEU A 84 -5.30 6.19 -16.48
N HIS A 85 -6.07 7.11 -15.89
CA HIS A 85 -5.76 8.53 -15.90
C HIS A 85 -4.92 8.89 -14.69
N TYR A 86 -3.85 9.64 -14.90
CA TYR A 86 -3.03 10.17 -13.81
C TYR A 86 -2.73 11.65 -13.99
N THR A 87 -2.52 12.33 -12.87
CA THR A 87 -2.18 13.75 -12.80
C THR A 87 -1.07 13.94 -11.81
N VAL A 88 -0.09 14.77 -12.15
CA VAL A 88 0.97 15.17 -11.22
C VAL A 88 0.89 16.66 -10.97
N ALA A 89 0.77 17.03 -9.69
CA ALA A 89 0.70 18.41 -9.25
C ALA A 89 2.06 19.10 -9.42
N ALA A 90 2.07 20.27 -10.06
CA ALA A 90 3.29 21.04 -10.32
C ALA A 90 4.00 21.52 -9.05
N LEU A 91 3.24 21.85 -8.00
CA LEU A 91 3.78 22.51 -6.82
C LEU A 91 4.58 21.56 -5.91
N ASN A 92 4.18 20.30 -5.84
CA ASN A 92 4.67 19.36 -4.82
C ASN A 92 4.95 17.96 -5.38
N GLY A 93 4.67 17.71 -6.67
CA GLY A 93 4.91 16.42 -7.31
C GLY A 93 3.95 15.31 -6.88
N HIS A 94 2.87 15.65 -6.17
CA HIS A 94 1.84 14.71 -5.73
C HIS A 94 1.14 14.08 -6.95
N VAL A 95 0.97 12.76 -6.92
CA VAL A 95 0.45 11.97 -8.04
C VAL A 95 -0.91 11.40 -7.68
N HIS A 96 -1.90 11.74 -8.50
CA HIS A 96 -3.24 11.20 -8.39
C HIS A 96 -3.49 10.28 -9.59
N GLY A 97 -3.98 9.07 -9.36
CA GLY A 97 -4.28 8.11 -10.42
C GLY A 97 -5.65 7.48 -10.22
N LYS A 98 -6.43 7.33 -11.29
CA LYS A 98 -7.73 6.64 -11.27
C LYS A 98 -7.99 5.89 -12.57
N CYS A 99 -8.26 4.60 -12.44
CA CYS A 99 -8.65 3.75 -13.56
C CYS A 99 -10.13 3.90 -13.87
N GLU A 100 -10.49 3.84 -15.15
CA GLU A 100 -11.89 3.88 -15.60
C GLU A 100 -12.66 2.60 -15.23
N THR A 101 -11.97 1.46 -15.13
CA THR A 101 -12.57 0.19 -14.72
C THR A 101 -13.04 0.26 -13.26
N GLU A 102 -14.30 -0.07 -13.05
CA GLU A 102 -14.93 -0.11 -11.72
C GLU A 102 -14.16 -1.06 -10.77
N ASN A 103 -13.97 -0.63 -9.53
CA ASN A 103 -13.24 -1.36 -8.48
C ASN A 103 -11.78 -1.75 -8.81
N CYS A 104 -11.12 -1.02 -9.72
CA CYS A 104 -9.73 -1.24 -10.09
C CYS A 104 -8.75 -0.38 -9.25
N LEU A 105 -7.82 0.32 -9.91
CA LEU A 105 -6.74 1.06 -9.28
C LEU A 105 -7.12 2.53 -9.12
N GLY A 106 -7.01 3.05 -7.91
CA GLY A 106 -7.19 4.47 -7.61
C GLY A 106 -6.38 4.88 -6.39
N TRP A 107 -5.65 6.00 -6.48
CA TRP A 107 -4.87 6.52 -5.36
C TRP A 107 -4.63 8.03 -5.49
N MET A 108 -4.26 8.62 -4.36
CA MET A 108 -3.84 10.01 -4.20
C MET A 108 -2.65 9.96 -3.21
N GLU A 109 -1.48 10.43 -3.62
CA GLU A 109 -0.31 10.59 -2.75
C GLU A 109 0.11 12.04 -2.70
#